data_AF-A0A0L8K6N1-F1
#
_entry.id   AF-A0A0L8K6N1-F1
#
_cell.length_a   1.000
_cell.length_b   1.000
_cell.length_c   1.000
_cell.angle_alpha   90.00
_cell.angle_beta   90.00
_cell.angle_gamma   90.00
#
_symmetry.space_group_name_H-M   'P 1'
#
loop_
_entity.id
_entity.type
_entity.pdbx_description
1 polymer ?
#
loop_
_entity_poly.entity_id
_entity_poly.type
_entity_poly.pdbx_seq_one_letter_code
_entity_poly.pdbx_strand_id
1 'polypeptide(L)'
;MTWTEGVVTRRPLVEEVKVPGSGLPYWARQQAREHGDWNHVHLVGEGVGLDDDVDEEVVKNVAPRLVAREGEISRRISLRHLSLARVTLAPHPHRVYFVIPAHEGPRVLVWPSRRRTWLIAAVALAALAVLVAVSRLIGLA
;
A
#
# COMPACT_ATOMS: atom_id res chain seq x y z
N MET A 1 -35.63 -12.84 45.79
CA MET A 1 -34.25 -12.87 45.26
C MET A 1 -34.03 -11.57 44.51
N THR A 2 -32.89 -10.91 44.73
CA THR A 2 -32.60 -9.60 44.12
C THR A 2 -31.32 -9.75 43.33
N TRP A 3 -31.41 -9.69 42.00
CA TRP A 3 -30.25 -9.67 41.12
C TRP A 3 -29.86 -8.22 40.87
N THR A 4 -28.59 -7.90 41.16
CA THR A 4 -28.00 -6.59 40.86
C THR A 4 -26.92 -6.80 39.81
N GLU A 5 -27.11 -6.20 38.65
CA GLU A 5 -26.14 -6.19 37.55
C GLU A 5 -25.42 -4.84 37.50
N GLY A 6 -24.11 -4.84 37.24
CA GLY A 6 -23.33 -3.65 36.97
C GLY A 6 -22.48 -3.85 35.72
N VAL A 7 -22.61 -2.96 34.74
CA VAL A 7 -21.83 -2.99 33.49
C VAL A 7 -20.77 -1.90 33.55
N VAL A 8 -19.50 -2.27 33.40
CA VAL A 8 -18.37 -1.34 33.28
C VAL A 8 -17.91 -1.31 31.82
N THR A 9 -18.06 -0.17 31.16
CA THR A 9 -17.63 0.03 29.77
C THR A 9 -16.26 0.71 29.70
N ARG A 10 -15.32 0.15 28.94
CA ARG A 10 -13.99 0.74 28.70
C ARG A 10 -13.77 0.94 27.20
N ARG A 11 -13.20 2.08 26.80
CA ARG A 11 -12.79 2.30 25.41
C ARG A 11 -11.57 1.42 25.08
N PRO A 12 -11.53 0.78 23.90
CA PRO A 12 -10.37 -0.02 23.50
C PRO A 12 -9.17 0.88 23.23
N LEU A 13 -7.97 0.37 23.52
CA LEU A 13 -6.72 0.98 23.09
C LEU A 13 -6.53 0.69 21.59
N VAL A 14 -6.28 1.74 20.80
CA VAL A 14 -6.03 1.62 19.36
C VAL A 14 -4.54 1.80 19.09
N GLU A 15 -3.93 0.81 18.44
CA GLU A 15 -2.52 0.81 18.03
C GLU A 15 -2.43 0.75 16.50
N GLU A 16 -1.66 1.64 15.88
CA GLU A 16 -1.36 1.56 14.46
C GLU A 16 -0.23 0.56 14.18
N VAL A 17 -0.52 -0.41 13.32
CA VAL A 17 0.44 -1.43 12.91
C VAL A 17 1.02 -1.07 11.55
N LYS A 18 2.36 -0.92 11.49
CA LYS A 18 3.05 -0.82 10.20
C LYS A 18 3.04 -2.18 9.50
N VAL A 19 2.38 -2.24 8.35
CA VAL A 19 2.41 -3.36 7.42
C VAL A 19 3.46 -3.11 6.32
N PRO A 20 3.95 -4.17 5.64
CA PRO A 20 4.86 -4.04 4.51
C PRO A 20 4.33 -3.05 3.47
N GLY A 21 5.24 -2.31 2.84
CA GLY A 21 4.87 -1.32 1.84
C GLY A 21 4.34 -2.01 0.58
N SER A 22 3.18 -1.58 0.08
CA SER A 22 2.49 -2.13 -1.11
C SER A 22 3.30 -2.22 -2.43
N GLY A 23 4.54 -1.72 -2.49
CA GLY A 23 5.35 -1.65 -3.71
C GLY A 23 4.81 -0.70 -4.79
N LEU A 24 3.67 -0.04 -4.56
CA LEU A 24 3.01 0.85 -5.50
C LEU A 24 3.62 2.26 -5.51
N PRO A 25 3.71 2.90 -6.68
CA PRO A 25 3.99 4.34 -6.78
C PRO A 25 3.00 5.17 -5.96
N TYR A 26 3.44 6.34 -5.47
CA TYR A 26 2.62 7.21 -4.61
C TYR A 26 1.22 7.50 -5.17
N TRP A 27 1.14 7.91 -6.44
CA TRP A 27 -0.13 8.25 -7.06
C TRP A 27 -1.06 7.05 -7.23
N ALA A 28 -0.51 5.87 -7.53
CA ALA A 28 -1.30 4.63 -7.55
C ALA A 28 -1.85 4.28 -6.16
N ARG A 29 -1.07 4.52 -5.11
CA ARG A 29 -1.54 4.37 -3.73
C ARG A 29 -2.65 5.35 -3.36
N GLN A 30 -2.54 6.61 -3.79
CA GLN A 30 -3.58 7.61 -3.52
C GLN A 30 -4.89 7.25 -4.22
N GLN A 31 -4.82 6.92 -5.50
CA GLN A 31 -6.00 6.50 -6.26
C GLN A 31 -6.64 5.23 -5.69
N ALA A 32 -5.85 4.24 -5.26
CA ALA A 32 -6.38 3.06 -4.58
C ALA A 32 -7.07 3.44 -3.26
N ARG A 33 -6.51 4.38 -2.48
CA ARG A 33 -7.12 4.85 -1.23
C ARG A 33 -8.44 5.57 -1.44
N GLU A 34 -8.52 6.40 -2.48
CA GLU A 34 -9.68 7.26 -2.75
C GLU A 34 -10.83 6.50 -3.41
N HIS A 35 -10.51 5.53 -4.29
CA HIS A 35 -11.51 4.90 -5.16
C HIS A 35 -11.55 3.38 -5.09
N GLY A 36 -10.60 2.74 -4.40
CA GLY A 36 -10.51 1.28 -4.35
C GLY A 36 -11.74 0.65 -3.71
N ASP A 37 -12.16 -0.48 -4.27
CA ASP A 37 -13.18 -1.36 -3.69
C ASP A 37 -12.56 -2.23 -2.59
N TRP A 38 -12.36 -1.63 -1.42
CA TRP A 38 -11.62 -2.24 -0.32
C TRP A 38 -12.43 -3.35 0.36
N ASN A 39 -11.84 -4.54 0.44
CA ASN A 39 -12.29 -5.60 1.32
C ASN A 39 -11.89 -5.26 2.75
N HIS A 40 -12.84 -5.38 3.68
CA HIS A 40 -12.63 -5.10 5.10
C HIS A 40 -12.73 -6.40 5.89
N VAL A 41 -11.69 -6.70 6.66
CA VAL A 41 -11.62 -7.91 7.47
C VAL A 41 -11.43 -7.52 8.93
N HIS A 42 -12.28 -8.08 9.79
CA HIS A 42 -12.20 -7.92 11.24
C HIS A 42 -11.89 -9.26 11.88
N LEU A 43 -10.71 -9.36 12.48
CA LEU A 43 -10.26 -10.57 13.17
C LEU A 43 -10.36 -10.34 14.69
N VAL A 44 -10.92 -11.31 15.41
CA VAL A 44 -11.07 -11.25 16.87
C VAL A 44 -10.53 -12.53 17.48
N GLY A 45 -9.54 -12.40 18.35
CA GLY A 45 -8.94 -13.55 19.03
C GLY A 45 -7.91 -14.32 18.20
N GLU A 46 -7.27 -15.29 18.85
CA GLU A 46 -6.23 -16.13 18.26
C GLU A 46 -6.83 -17.22 17.36
N GLY A 47 -6.12 -17.58 16.29
CA GLY A 47 -6.52 -18.69 15.39
C GLY A 47 -7.54 -18.32 14.32
N VAL A 48 -7.98 -17.05 14.23
CA VAL A 48 -8.81 -16.60 13.10
C VAL A 48 -7.92 -16.38 11.88
N GLY A 49 -8.11 -17.23 10.86
CA GLY A 49 -7.46 -17.10 9.56
C GLY A 49 -7.93 -15.84 8.83
N LEU A 50 -7.02 -15.22 8.08
CA LEU A 50 -7.36 -14.24 7.05
C LEU A 50 -7.91 -14.96 5.82
N ASP A 51 -8.73 -14.28 5.02
CA ASP A 51 -9.18 -14.80 3.73
C ASP A 51 -7.98 -15.13 2.83
N ASP A 52 -8.15 -16.12 1.95
CA ASP A 52 -7.10 -16.65 1.06
C ASP A 52 -6.52 -15.59 0.10
N ASP A 53 -7.20 -14.45 -0.08
CA ASP A 53 -6.77 -13.36 -0.94
C ASP A 53 -5.86 -12.33 -0.24
N VAL A 54 -5.52 -12.55 1.03
CA VAL A 54 -4.56 -11.73 1.78
C VAL A 54 -3.15 -12.30 1.66
N ASP A 55 -2.20 -11.42 1.33
CA ASP A 55 -0.78 -11.79 1.19
C ASP A 55 -0.23 -12.48 2.46
N GLU A 56 0.42 -13.63 2.28
CA GLU A 56 0.98 -14.46 3.36
C GLU A 56 1.97 -13.68 4.25
N GLU A 57 2.72 -12.72 3.68
CA GLU A 57 3.63 -11.87 4.44
C GLU A 57 2.84 -10.96 5.40
N VAL A 58 1.69 -10.45 4.97
CA VAL A 58 0.78 -9.66 5.83
C VAL A 58 0.20 -10.56 6.92
N VAL A 59 -0.25 -11.77 6.58
CA VAL A 59 -0.76 -12.76 7.55
C VAL A 59 0.29 -13.01 8.64
N LYS A 60 1.54 -13.29 8.26
CA LYS A 60 2.64 -13.56 9.17
C LYS A 60 2.96 -12.37 10.09
N ASN A 61 2.81 -11.14 9.61
CA ASN A 61 3.03 -9.93 10.40
C ASN A 61 1.88 -9.60 11.36
N VAL A 62 0.65 -10.00 11.00
CA VAL A 62 -0.57 -9.66 11.72
C VAL A 62 -0.95 -10.73 12.74
N ALA A 63 -0.82 -12.01 12.41
CA ALA A 63 -1.27 -13.12 13.25
C ALA A 63 -0.69 -13.10 14.68
N PRO A 64 0.63 -12.86 14.91
CA PRO A 64 1.18 -12.78 16.27
C PRO A 64 0.61 -11.61 17.08
N ARG A 65 0.04 -10.60 16.42
CA ARG A 65 -0.52 -9.42 17.08
C ARG A 65 -1.94 -9.65 17.57
N LEU A 66 -2.63 -10.73 17.16
CA LEU A 66 -3.98 -11.07 17.64
C LEU A 66 -4.00 -11.64 19.05
N VAL A 67 -2.86 -12.14 19.53
CA VAL A 67 -2.70 -12.63 20.90
C VAL A 67 -2.90 -11.45 21.86
N ALA A 68 -3.79 -11.63 22.84
CA ALA A 68 -4.06 -10.63 23.86
C ALA A 68 -2.80 -10.41 24.72
N ARG A 69 -2.49 -9.15 25.03
CA ARG A 69 -1.41 -8.82 25.98
C ARG A 69 -1.90 -8.97 27.43
N GLU A 70 -0.96 -8.97 28.37
CA GLU A 70 -1.28 -9.02 29.79
C GLU A 70 -2.24 -7.88 30.20
N GLY A 71 -3.36 -8.24 30.83
CA GLY A 71 -4.41 -7.30 31.21
C GLY A 71 -5.41 -6.95 30.09
N GLU A 72 -5.27 -7.50 28.88
CA GLU A 72 -6.27 -7.39 27.81
C GLU A 72 -7.27 -8.55 27.87
N ILE A 73 -8.57 -8.25 27.79
CA ILE A 73 -9.65 -9.26 27.77
C ILE A 73 -9.75 -9.94 26.39
N SER A 74 -9.57 -9.15 25.34
CA SER A 74 -9.56 -9.62 23.95
C SER A 74 -8.86 -8.59 23.08
N ARG A 75 -8.41 -9.04 21.91
CA ARG A 75 -7.83 -8.17 20.91
C ARG A 75 -8.50 -8.37 19.56
N ARG A 76 -8.68 -7.25 18.85
CA ARG A 76 -9.25 -7.20 17.51
C ARG A 76 -8.27 -6.51 16.58
N ILE A 77 -8.14 -7.04 15.37
CA ILE A 77 -7.45 -6.36 14.27
C ILE A 77 -8.47 -6.05 13.19
N SER A 78 -8.42 -4.82 12.68
CA SER A 78 -9.19 -4.42 11.50
C SER A 78 -8.21 -4.16 10.37
N LEU A 79 -8.34 -4.94 9.30
CA LEU A 79 -7.54 -4.84 8.10
C LEU A 79 -8.45 -4.37 6.95
N ARG A 80 -7.89 -3.61 6.02
CA ARG A 80 -8.45 -3.48 4.68
C ARG A 80 -7.42 -3.89 3.65
N HIS A 81 -7.85 -4.63 2.64
CA HIS A 81 -6.99 -5.08 1.54
C HIS A 81 -7.70 -4.86 0.20
N LEU A 82 -6.90 -4.85 -0.86
CA LEU A 82 -7.35 -4.60 -2.21
C LEU A 82 -6.43 -5.35 -3.17
N SER A 83 -6.99 -6.29 -3.92
CA SER A 83 -6.25 -7.06 -4.92
C SER A 83 -6.11 -6.24 -6.19
N LEU A 84 -4.87 -5.92 -6.55
CA LEU A 84 -4.51 -5.04 -7.65
C LEU A 84 -3.82 -5.83 -8.76
N ALA A 85 -4.09 -5.49 -10.02
CA ALA A 85 -3.35 -6.08 -11.13
C ALA A 85 -2.27 -5.13 -11.64
N ARG A 86 -1.05 -5.62 -11.76
CA ARG A 86 0.05 -4.93 -12.45
C ARG A 86 0.30 -5.60 -13.79
N VAL A 87 0.01 -4.88 -14.88
CA VAL A 87 0.06 -5.43 -16.24
C VAL A 87 1.14 -4.72 -17.06
N THR A 88 1.93 -5.50 -17.78
CA THR A 88 2.85 -5.00 -18.81
C THR A 88 2.41 -5.55 -20.16
N LEU A 89 2.26 -4.66 -21.15
CA LEU A 89 1.82 -5.02 -22.49
C LEU A 89 3.02 -5.02 -23.44
N ALA A 90 3.16 -6.08 -24.24
CA ALA A 90 4.27 -6.20 -25.20
C ALA A 90 4.35 -5.03 -26.21
N PRO A 91 3.25 -4.48 -26.74
CA PRO A 91 3.29 -3.29 -27.61
C PRO A 91 3.77 -2.02 -26.90
N HIS A 92 3.73 -1.98 -25.57
CA HIS A 92 4.03 -0.80 -24.76
C HIS A 92 4.99 -1.15 -23.61
N PRO A 93 6.23 -1.61 -23.91
CA PRO A 93 7.17 -2.11 -22.89
C PRO A 93 7.65 -1.01 -21.93
N HIS A 94 7.39 0.25 -22.30
CA HIS A 94 7.74 1.42 -21.52
C HIS A 94 6.62 1.87 -20.56
N ARG A 95 5.51 1.14 -20.49
CA ARG A 95 4.35 1.43 -19.64
C ARG A 95 4.06 0.24 -18.73
N VAL A 96 3.72 0.57 -17.49
CA VAL A 96 3.17 -0.37 -16.52
C VAL A 96 1.76 0.11 -16.21
N TYR A 97 0.78 -0.77 -16.35
CA TYR A 97 -0.62 -0.49 -16.05
C TYR A 97 -0.94 -1.04 -14.67
N PHE A 98 -1.49 -0.21 -13.80
CA PHE A 98 -2.06 -0.64 -12.52
C PHE A 98 -3.57 -0.61 -12.66
N VAL A 99 -4.22 -1.76 -12.50
CA VAL A 99 -5.67 -1.89 -12.50
C VAL A 99 -6.14 -1.95 -11.06
N ILE A 100 -6.96 -0.97 -10.70
CA ILE A 100 -7.53 -0.79 -9.37
C ILE A 100 -9.01 -1.14 -9.48
N PRO A 101 -9.51 -2.19 -8.80
CA PRO A 101 -10.93 -2.42 -8.72
C PRO A 101 -11.56 -1.28 -7.92
N ALA A 102 -12.64 -0.71 -8.44
CA ALA A 102 -13.38 0.39 -7.85
C ALA A 102 -14.88 0.16 -8.09
N HIS A 103 -15.73 0.72 -7.22
CA HIS A 103 -17.18 0.48 -7.26
C HIS A 103 -17.85 0.88 -8.59
N GLU A 104 -17.35 1.92 -9.25
CA GLU A 104 -17.86 2.41 -10.54
C GLU A 104 -17.29 1.66 -11.76
N GLY A 105 -16.44 0.65 -11.52
CA GLY A 105 -15.69 -0.09 -12.53
C GLY A 105 -14.17 0.09 -12.37
N PRO A 106 -13.36 -0.78 -13.03
CA PRO A 106 -11.93 -0.80 -12.84
C PRO A 106 -11.26 0.50 -13.31
N ARG A 107 -10.42 1.10 -12.46
CA ARG A 107 -9.62 2.27 -12.78
C ARG A 107 -8.21 1.85 -13.20
N VAL A 108 -7.77 2.30 -14.37
CA VAL A 108 -6.47 1.94 -14.92
C VAL A 108 -5.55 3.15 -14.88
N LEU A 109 -4.42 3.00 -14.19
CA LEU A 109 -3.36 4.00 -14.12
C LEU A 109 -2.16 3.58 -14.96
N VAL A 110 -1.64 4.52 -15.73
CA VAL A 110 -0.46 4.30 -16.57
C VAL A 110 0.76 4.90 -15.89
N TRP A 111 1.78 4.08 -15.68
CA TRP A 111 3.06 4.51 -15.12
C TRP A 111 4.20 4.28 -16.10
N PRO A 112 5.19 5.20 -16.18
CA PRO A 112 6.40 4.92 -16.95
C PRO A 112 7.15 3.74 -16.32
N SER A 113 7.67 2.86 -17.17
CA SER A 113 8.51 1.76 -16.70
C SER A 113 9.83 2.29 -16.14
N ARG A 114 10.39 1.56 -15.16
CA ARG A 114 11.66 1.91 -14.50
C ARG A 114 12.81 2.11 -15.50
N ARG A 115 12.82 1.33 -16.59
CA ARG A 115 13.81 1.46 -17.66
C ARG A 115 13.70 2.81 -18.36
N ARG A 116 12.48 3.28 -18.65
CA ARG A 116 12.26 4.58 -19.31
C ARG A 116 12.60 5.75 -18.41
N THR A 117 12.26 5.69 -17.12
CA THR A 117 12.67 6.74 -16.16
C THR A 117 14.19 6.87 -16.08
N TRP A 118 14.92 5.75 -16.08
CA TRP A 118 16.39 5.77 -16.10
C TRP A 118 16.96 6.33 -17.40
N LEU A 119 16.39 5.98 -18.55
CA LEU A 119 16.80 6.54 -19.84
C LEU A 119 16.60 8.06 -19.89
N ILE A 120 15.44 8.56 -19.43
CA ILE A 120 15.17 10.00 -19.38
C ILE A 120 16.17 10.70 -18.44
N ALA A 121 16.41 10.15 -17.26
CA ALA A 121 17.37 10.70 -16.31
C ALA A 121 18.79 10.76 -16.91
N ALA A 122 19.23 9.71 -17.60
CA ALA A 122 20.52 9.66 -18.26
C ALA A 122 20.64 10.71 -19.38
N VAL A 123 19.60 10.86 -20.21
CA VAL A 123 19.56 11.89 -21.28
C VAL A 123 19.58 13.30 -20.69
N ALA A 124 18.82 13.56 -19.63
CA ALA A 124 18.81 14.86 -18.97
C ALA A 124 20.17 15.19 -18.35
N LEU A 125 20.82 14.21 -17.69
CA LEU A 125 22.17 14.37 -17.14
C LEU A 125 23.20 14.66 -18.24
N ALA A 126 23.12 13.95 -19.37
CA ALA A 126 24.01 14.19 -20.51
C ALA A 126 23.81 15.60 -21.09
N ALA A 127 22.56 16.04 -21.28
CA ALA A 127 22.26 17.40 -21.76
C ALA A 127 22.77 18.48 -20.79
N LEU A 128 22.60 18.27 -19.48
CA LEU A 128 23.11 19.16 -18.45
C LEU A 128 24.65 19.24 -18.49
N ALA A 129 25.33 18.10 -18.63
CA ALA A 129 26.78 18.05 -18.72
C ALA A 129 27.32 18.82 -19.94
N VAL A 130 26.64 18.70 -21.10
CA VAL A 130 26.98 19.47 -22.30
C VAL A 130 26.80 20.96 -22.08
N LEU A 131 25.68 21.39 -21.47
CA LEU A 131 25.43 22.80 -21.17
C LEU A 131 26.51 23.39 -20.24
N VAL A 132 26.91 22.64 -19.22
CA VAL A 132 27.99 23.06 -18.30
C VAL A 132 29.34 23.13 -19.03
N ALA A 133 29.66 22.16 -19.89
CA ALA A 133 30.88 22.20 -20.68
C ALA A 133 30.92 23.42 -21.60
N VAL A 134 29.80 23.71 -22.27
CA VAL A 134 29.65 24.89 -23.14
C VAL A 134 29.74 26.19 -22.33
N SER A 135 29.09 26.29 -21.16
CA SER A 135 29.17 27.50 -20.34
C SER A 135 30.61 27.77 -19.87
N ARG A 136 31.35 26.72 -19.50
CA ARG A 136 32.78 26.82 -19.17
C ARG A 136 33.65 27.23 -20.36
N LEU A 137 33.33 26.76 -21.57
CA LEU A 137 34.06 27.12 -22.79
C LEU A 137 33.81 28.56 -23.25
N ILE A 138 32.60 29.10 -23.03
CA ILE A 138 32.23 30.47 -23.41
C ILE A 138 32.65 31.50 -22.34
N GLY A 139 33.23 31.06 -21.22
CA GLY A 139 33.65 31.95 -20.13
C GLY A 139 32.48 32.52 -19.31
N LEU A 140 31.30 31.92 -19.43
CA LEU A 140 30.15 32.16 -18.54
C LEU A 140 30.32 31.26 -17.30
N ALA A 141 31.27 31.60 -16.45
CA ALA A 141 31.45 31.05 -15.12
C ALA A 141 32.14 32.09 -14.22
#